data_AF-A0A353PXU4-F1
#
_entry.id   AF-A0A353PXU4-F1
#
_cell.length_a   1.000
_cell.length_b   1.000
_cell.length_c   1.000
_cell.angle_alpha   90.00
_cell.angle_beta   90.00
_cell.angle_gamma   90.00
#
_symmetry.space_group_name_H-M   'P 1'
#
loop_
_entity.id
_entity.type
_entity.pdbx_description
1 polymer ?
#
loop_
_entity_poly.entity_id
_entity_poly.type
_entity_poly.pdbx_seq_one_letter_code
_entity_poly.pdbx_strand_id
1 'polypeptide(L)'
;MKKQRLWKLCEKTIPSFSTPLGCFYDEETHTAHFSIWAPTASKVRVLLFDDGKTEQFSYNFPLIIDRKTGVWTLRCSVDVPLDTMFYEYEITTEKGSLSCLDPYALSMAAFTNDNTSGRAAIINPNSPAYLPKGGWSKENPYEENLSALAAFNHYTDAIIYEVSVRDFTIAPDADLDKKNLLGHPGSYNAFVQKLPYLKKMGITHIQLLPVLNFYNNDETKLDFEKSTALYNNNYNWGYDPHNYFTPEGWYASDPHDPYCRI
;
A
#
# COMPACT_ATOMS: atom_id res chain seq x y z
N MET A 1 3.54 -2.09 -34.15
CA MET A 1 2.31 -2.82 -34.61
C MET A 1 1.08 -1.89 -34.65
N LYS A 2 0.10 -2.00 -35.58
CA LYS A 2 -1.12 -1.14 -35.55
C LYS A 2 -1.91 -1.33 -34.24
N LYS A 3 -2.27 -0.24 -33.54
CA LYS A 3 -2.97 -0.22 -32.22
C LYS A 3 -4.14 -1.22 -32.10
N GLN A 4 -4.87 -1.50 -33.18
CA GLN A 4 -6.00 -2.44 -33.23
C GLN A 4 -5.64 -3.92 -32.92
N ARG A 5 -4.36 -4.30 -32.74
CA ARG A 5 -3.95 -5.68 -32.43
C ARG A 5 -3.46 -5.92 -30.99
N LEU A 6 -3.13 -4.89 -30.22
CA LEU A 6 -2.50 -5.07 -28.90
C LEU A 6 -3.49 -5.54 -27.82
N TRP A 7 -4.69 -4.98 -27.76
CA TRP A 7 -5.69 -5.43 -26.78
C TRP A 7 -6.11 -6.90 -26.99
N LYS A 8 -6.17 -7.37 -28.24
CA LYS A 8 -6.40 -8.78 -28.57
C LYS A 8 -5.27 -9.70 -28.14
N LEU A 9 -4.03 -9.20 -28.13
CA LEU A 9 -2.91 -9.94 -27.54
C LEU A 9 -3.14 -10.04 -26.03
N CYS A 10 -3.41 -8.90 -25.38
CA CYS A 10 -3.68 -8.85 -23.95
C CYS A 10 -4.78 -9.83 -23.53
N GLU A 11 -5.95 -9.81 -24.19
CA GLU A 11 -7.06 -10.73 -23.89
C GLU A 11 -6.67 -12.22 -23.98
N LYS A 12 -5.86 -12.58 -24.96
CA LYS A 12 -5.41 -13.96 -25.16
C LYS A 12 -4.37 -14.41 -24.14
N THR A 13 -3.69 -13.46 -23.52
CA THR A 13 -2.64 -13.69 -22.54
C THR A 13 -3.11 -13.26 -21.15
N ILE A 14 -4.40 -13.16 -20.86
CA ILE A 14 -4.83 -12.88 -19.47
C ILE A 14 -4.43 -14.11 -18.62
N PRO A 15 -3.66 -13.94 -17.54
CA PRO A 15 -3.31 -15.05 -16.67
C PRO A 15 -4.56 -15.56 -15.94
N SER A 16 -4.53 -16.80 -15.47
CA SER A 16 -5.63 -17.32 -14.67
C SER A 16 -5.80 -16.53 -13.38
N PHE A 17 -7.00 -16.53 -12.81
CA PHE A 17 -7.28 -15.90 -11.51
C PHE A 17 -6.37 -16.42 -10.37
N SER A 18 -5.90 -17.67 -10.48
CA SER A 18 -4.99 -18.30 -9.51
C SER A 18 -3.51 -17.95 -9.72
N THR A 19 -3.16 -17.19 -10.76
CA THR A 19 -1.77 -16.82 -11.04
C THR A 19 -1.31 -15.75 -10.05
N PRO A 20 -0.28 -16.00 -9.24
CA PRO A 20 0.21 -14.99 -8.31
C PRO A 20 0.88 -13.84 -9.06
N LEU A 21 0.53 -12.61 -8.69
CA LEU A 21 1.09 -11.36 -9.19
C LEU A 21 1.55 -10.50 -8.01
N GLY A 22 2.59 -9.70 -8.21
CA GLY A 22 3.27 -8.92 -7.18
C GLY A 22 4.62 -9.50 -6.76
N CYS A 23 5.07 -9.09 -5.58
CA CYS A 23 6.30 -9.55 -4.95
C CYS A 23 5.99 -10.40 -3.71
N PHE A 24 6.54 -11.61 -3.65
CA PHE A 24 6.41 -12.52 -2.51
C PHE A 24 7.79 -12.82 -1.94
N TYR A 25 7.98 -12.54 -0.65
CA TYR A 25 9.20 -12.87 0.07
C TYR A 25 9.06 -14.21 0.78
N ASP A 26 10.07 -15.07 0.61
CA ASP A 26 10.21 -16.38 1.25
C ASP A 26 11.34 -16.27 2.28
N GLU A 27 10.96 -16.26 3.56
CA GLU A 27 11.89 -16.09 4.68
C GLU A 27 12.82 -17.29 4.87
N GLU A 28 12.35 -18.52 4.59
CA GLU A 28 13.15 -19.74 4.78
C GLU A 28 14.32 -19.79 3.79
N THR A 29 14.09 -19.33 2.56
CA THR A 29 15.10 -19.34 1.49
C THR A 29 15.77 -17.99 1.27
N HIS A 30 15.31 -16.93 1.95
CA HIS A 30 15.71 -15.54 1.72
C HIS A 30 15.60 -15.12 0.25
N THR A 31 14.52 -15.54 -0.43
CA THR A 31 14.27 -15.22 -1.84
C THR A 31 13.06 -14.31 -2.02
N ALA A 32 13.11 -13.43 -3.01
CA ALA A 32 11.95 -12.67 -3.48
C ALA A 32 11.50 -13.19 -4.85
N HIS A 33 10.19 -13.34 -5.00
CA HIS A 33 9.54 -13.80 -6.22
C HIS A 33 8.73 -12.64 -6.81
N PHE A 34 9.17 -12.14 -7.95
CA PHE A 34 8.52 -11.05 -8.69
C PHE A 34 7.68 -11.62 -9.82
N SER A 35 6.46 -11.12 -9.97
CA SER A 35 5.52 -11.53 -11.02
C SER A 35 4.69 -10.35 -11.49
N ILE A 36 4.86 -9.94 -12.75
CA ILE A 36 4.13 -8.81 -13.35
C ILE A 36 3.57 -9.16 -14.72
N TRP A 37 2.31 -8.82 -14.95
CA TRP A 37 1.67 -9.01 -16.25
C TRP A 37 1.97 -7.85 -17.19
N ALA A 38 2.75 -8.10 -18.23
CA ALA A 38 3.14 -7.08 -19.22
C ALA A 38 3.34 -7.72 -20.62
N PRO A 39 2.27 -8.25 -21.25
CA PRO A 39 2.39 -9.06 -22.47
C PRO A 39 2.95 -8.32 -23.69
N THR A 40 2.89 -6.99 -23.68
CA THR A 40 3.38 -6.13 -24.76
C THR A 40 4.82 -5.66 -24.56
N ALA A 41 5.43 -5.95 -23.40
CA ALA A 41 6.81 -5.58 -23.13
C ALA A 41 7.78 -6.41 -23.98
N SER A 42 8.90 -5.82 -24.35
CA SER A 42 10.02 -6.53 -24.98
C SER A 42 11.10 -6.91 -23.98
N LYS A 43 11.19 -6.18 -22.86
CA LYS A 43 12.12 -6.41 -21.75
C LYS A 43 11.48 -5.91 -20.46
N VAL A 44 11.64 -6.66 -19.38
CA VAL A 44 11.30 -6.23 -18.02
C VAL A 44 12.48 -6.50 -17.11
N ARG A 45 12.84 -5.51 -16.29
CA ARG A 45 13.81 -5.65 -15.21
C ARG A 45 13.16 -5.25 -13.89
N VAL A 46 13.57 -5.88 -12.81
CA VAL A 46 13.38 -5.33 -11.46
C VAL A 46 14.66 -4.60 -11.06
N LEU A 47 14.50 -3.40 -10.50
CA LEU A 47 15.55 -2.59 -9.91
C LEU A 47 15.35 -2.61 -8.40
N LEU A 48 16.37 -2.97 -7.62
CA LEU A 48 16.32 -3.02 -6.15
C LEU A 48 17.11 -1.86 -5.55
N PHE A 49 16.57 -1.25 -4.51
CA PHE A 49 17.12 -0.09 -3.82
C PHE A 49 17.18 -0.35 -2.32
N ASP A 50 18.24 0.13 -1.68
CA ASP A 50 18.39 0.04 -0.22
C ASP A 50 17.46 1.01 0.52
N ASP A 51 17.00 2.06 -0.15
CA ASP A 51 16.09 3.06 0.42
C ASP A 51 15.11 3.63 -0.61
N GLY A 52 14.11 4.36 -0.10
CA GLY A 52 13.03 4.93 -0.90
C GLY A 52 13.37 6.21 -1.66
N LYS A 53 14.56 6.80 -1.48
CA LYS A 53 14.93 8.15 -1.99
C LYS A 53 16.10 8.15 -2.98
N THR A 54 17.04 7.22 -2.88
CA THR A 54 18.25 7.20 -3.70
C THR A 54 17.96 6.83 -5.15
N GLU A 55 18.40 7.62 -6.13
CA GLU A 55 18.16 7.31 -7.54
C GLU A 55 18.93 6.07 -8.04
N GLN A 56 20.02 5.70 -7.36
CA GLN A 56 20.88 4.58 -7.75
C GLN A 56 20.34 3.26 -7.18
N PHE A 57 20.06 2.30 -8.06
CA PHE A 57 19.74 0.93 -7.65
C PHE A 57 21.01 0.19 -7.20
N SER A 58 20.86 -0.67 -6.20
CA SER A 58 21.91 -1.54 -5.68
C SER A 58 22.02 -2.82 -6.51
N TYR A 59 20.89 -3.34 -7.01
CA TYR A 59 20.83 -4.52 -7.86
C TYR A 59 19.82 -4.35 -8.99
N ASN A 60 20.01 -5.06 -10.11
CA ASN A 60 18.98 -5.17 -11.14
C ASN A 60 19.01 -6.54 -11.81
N PHE A 61 17.83 -7.08 -12.11
CA PHE A 61 17.69 -8.43 -12.66
C PHE A 61 16.66 -8.44 -13.81
N PRO A 62 16.94 -9.13 -14.93
CA PRO A 62 15.96 -9.33 -15.98
C PRO A 62 14.91 -10.36 -15.55
N LEU A 63 13.64 -10.09 -15.84
CA LEU A 63 12.56 -11.07 -15.70
C LEU A 63 12.41 -11.91 -16.97
N ILE A 64 11.83 -13.09 -16.84
CA ILE A 64 11.57 -14.03 -17.95
C ILE A 64 10.07 -14.07 -18.24
N ILE A 65 9.69 -13.90 -19.51
CA ILE A 65 8.29 -13.94 -19.95
C ILE A 65 7.80 -15.36 -20.24
N ASP A 66 6.65 -15.73 -19.69
CA ASP A 66 5.81 -16.78 -20.25
C ASP A 66 4.90 -16.20 -21.34
N ARG A 67 5.16 -16.53 -22.60
CA ARG A 67 4.40 -15.99 -23.74
C ARG A 67 2.95 -16.48 -23.81
N LYS A 68 2.58 -17.54 -23.09
CA LYS A 68 1.19 -18.01 -23.03
C LYS A 68 0.34 -17.10 -22.14
N THR A 69 0.91 -16.64 -21.04
CA THR A 69 0.22 -15.85 -20.01
C THR A 69 0.64 -14.38 -19.99
N GLY A 70 1.67 -13.98 -20.74
CA GLY A 70 2.16 -12.61 -20.74
C GLY A 70 2.80 -12.15 -19.42
N VAL A 71 2.97 -13.07 -18.47
CA VAL A 71 3.53 -12.80 -17.15
C VAL A 71 5.05 -12.90 -17.22
N TRP A 72 5.70 -11.90 -16.65
CA TRP A 72 7.13 -11.83 -16.44
C TRP A 72 7.43 -12.25 -15.01
N THR A 73 8.36 -13.18 -14.82
CA THR A 73 8.71 -13.70 -13.50
C THR A 73 10.21 -13.70 -13.23
N LEU A 74 10.58 -13.53 -11.97
CA LEU A 74 11.93 -13.74 -11.45
C LEU A 74 11.84 -14.30 -10.02
N ARG A 75 12.71 -15.25 -9.69
CA ARG A 75 13.07 -15.60 -8.32
C ARG A 75 14.52 -15.21 -8.11
N CYS A 76 14.82 -14.38 -7.11
CA CYS A 76 16.18 -13.97 -6.80
C CYS A 76 16.46 -13.96 -5.29
N SER A 77 17.74 -14.10 -4.97
CA SER A 77 18.34 -13.76 -3.68
C SER A 77 19.60 -12.93 -3.95
N VAL A 78 19.98 -12.14 -2.96
CA VAL A 78 21.23 -11.35 -2.96
C VAL A 78 21.98 -11.63 -1.65
N ASP A 79 23.14 -11.01 -1.47
CA ASP A 79 24.00 -11.16 -0.29
C ASP A 79 23.54 -10.36 0.94
N VAL A 80 22.40 -9.67 0.83
CA VAL A 80 21.72 -8.94 1.90
C VAL A 80 20.27 -9.40 2.06
N PRO A 81 19.64 -9.23 3.25
CA PRO A 81 18.21 -9.46 3.40
C PRO A 81 17.40 -8.58 2.43
N LEU A 82 16.43 -9.19 1.73
CA LEU A 82 15.56 -8.49 0.79
C LEU A 82 14.35 -7.85 1.46
N ASP A 83 13.96 -8.31 2.66
CA ASP A 83 12.90 -7.68 3.45
C ASP A 83 13.23 -6.19 3.67
N THR A 84 12.22 -5.33 3.54
CA THR A 84 12.29 -3.85 3.56
C THR A 84 13.09 -3.16 2.46
N MET A 85 13.71 -3.89 1.53
CA MET A 85 14.25 -3.26 0.31
C MET A 85 13.12 -2.73 -0.57
N PHE A 86 13.42 -1.70 -1.34
CA PHE A 86 12.48 -1.09 -2.28
C PHE A 86 12.76 -1.55 -3.71
N TYR A 87 11.74 -1.51 -4.56
CA TYR A 87 11.88 -1.90 -5.96
C TYR A 87 10.96 -1.13 -6.91
N GLU A 88 11.43 -1.07 -8.15
CA GLU A 88 10.68 -0.60 -9.32
C GLU A 88 10.82 -1.63 -10.45
N TYR A 89 9.82 -1.70 -11.33
CA TYR A 89 10.01 -2.37 -12.61
C TYR A 89 10.47 -1.37 -13.67
N GLU A 90 11.54 -1.67 -14.39
CA GLU A 90 11.82 -1.01 -15.66
C GLU A 90 11.23 -1.84 -16.80
N ILE A 91 10.26 -1.28 -17.51
CA ILE A 91 9.53 -1.95 -18.59
C ILE A 91 9.84 -1.28 -19.92
N THR A 92 10.43 -2.03 -20.85
CA THR A 92 10.68 -1.59 -22.23
C THR A 92 9.56 -2.04 -23.15
N THR A 93 9.03 -1.11 -23.94
CA THR A 93 8.05 -1.34 -24.99
C THR A 93 8.52 -0.73 -26.32
N GLU A 94 7.72 -0.84 -27.39
CA GLU A 94 7.96 -0.11 -28.66
C GLU A 94 8.07 1.41 -28.46
N LYS A 95 7.55 1.97 -27.35
CA LYS A 95 7.56 3.41 -27.07
C LYS A 95 8.76 3.89 -26.23
N GLY A 96 9.62 2.98 -25.77
CA GLY A 96 10.72 3.28 -24.85
C GLY A 96 10.63 2.50 -23.54
N SER A 97 11.55 2.81 -22.63
CA SER A 97 11.62 2.26 -21.28
C SER A 97 11.07 3.25 -20.27
N LEU A 98 10.32 2.77 -19.29
CA LEU A 98 9.82 3.55 -18.16
C LEU A 98 9.99 2.74 -16.87
N SER A 99 10.26 3.43 -15.76
CA SER A 99 10.07 2.89 -14.42
C SER A 99 8.57 2.87 -14.08
N CYS A 100 8.13 1.80 -13.44
CA CYS A 100 6.75 1.57 -13.05
C CYS A 100 6.70 1.00 -11.63
N LEU A 101 5.74 1.47 -10.85
CA LEU A 101 5.35 0.87 -9.57
C LEU A 101 4.68 -0.49 -9.82
N ASP A 102 4.92 -1.46 -8.92
CA ASP A 102 4.18 -2.71 -8.94
C ASP A 102 2.70 -2.46 -8.62
N PRO A 103 1.76 -2.76 -9.53
CA PRO A 103 0.34 -2.59 -9.25
C PRO A 103 -0.19 -3.50 -8.13
N TYR A 104 0.58 -4.50 -7.70
CA TYR A 104 0.30 -5.42 -6.60
C TYR A 104 1.19 -5.18 -5.36
N ALA A 105 1.84 -4.03 -5.27
CA ALA A 105 2.66 -3.66 -4.11
C ALA A 105 1.84 -3.68 -2.81
N LEU A 106 2.26 -4.48 -1.82
CA LEU A 106 1.63 -4.51 -0.50
C LEU A 106 1.98 -3.28 0.36
N SER A 107 3.12 -2.66 0.08
CA SER A 107 3.59 -1.44 0.71
C SER A 107 4.57 -0.72 -0.21
N MET A 108 5.02 0.48 0.17
CA MET A 108 5.87 1.33 -0.65
C MET A 108 6.70 2.31 0.18
N ALA A 109 7.69 2.93 -0.47
CA ALA A 109 8.43 4.06 0.08
C ALA A 109 7.50 5.25 0.31
N ALA A 110 7.88 6.14 1.24
CA ALA A 110 7.19 7.41 1.44
C ALA A 110 7.04 8.17 0.12
N PHE A 111 5.81 8.48 -0.27
CA PHE A 111 5.53 9.19 -1.52
C PHE A 111 5.34 10.69 -1.28
N THR A 112 5.99 11.52 -2.10
CA THR A 112 5.98 12.99 -1.91
C THR A 112 5.44 13.76 -3.11
N ASN A 113 4.76 13.07 -4.03
CA ASN A 113 4.32 13.63 -5.31
C ASN A 113 5.48 14.28 -6.08
N ASP A 114 6.59 13.57 -6.17
CA ASP A 114 7.85 14.00 -6.81
C ASP A 114 7.85 13.80 -8.34
N ASN A 115 6.67 13.60 -8.94
CA ASN A 115 6.47 13.23 -10.35
C ASN A 115 7.10 11.88 -10.75
N THR A 116 7.38 11.00 -9.79
CA THR A 116 7.77 9.62 -10.08
C THR A 116 6.56 8.67 -10.00
N SER A 117 6.80 7.39 -10.27
CA SER A 117 5.79 6.34 -10.03
C SER A 117 5.76 5.88 -8.57
N GLY A 118 6.69 6.30 -7.70
CA GLY A 118 6.92 5.70 -6.39
C GLY A 118 7.62 4.33 -6.48
N ARG A 119 8.03 3.80 -5.31
CA ARG A 119 8.74 2.53 -5.18
C ARG A 119 8.02 1.56 -4.27
N ALA A 120 7.77 0.36 -4.76
CA ALA A 120 7.18 -0.70 -3.93
C ALA A 120 8.19 -1.18 -2.89
N ALA A 121 7.72 -1.71 -1.76
CA ALA A 121 8.55 -2.35 -0.74
C ALA A 121 8.38 -3.86 -0.79
N ILE A 122 9.47 -4.60 -0.55
CA ILE A 122 9.42 -6.04 -0.31
C ILE A 122 9.02 -6.24 1.15
N ILE A 123 7.91 -6.95 1.36
CA ILE A 123 7.33 -7.20 2.68
C ILE A 123 7.40 -8.69 2.98
N ASN A 124 7.89 -9.03 4.17
CA ASN A 124 7.78 -10.36 4.76
C ASN A 124 6.46 -10.49 5.54
N PRO A 125 5.46 -11.24 5.05
CA PRO A 125 4.19 -11.43 5.77
C PRO A 125 4.33 -12.22 7.09
N ASN A 126 5.47 -12.90 7.32
CA ASN A 126 5.75 -13.61 8.57
C ASN A 126 6.51 -12.75 9.58
N SER A 127 6.92 -11.52 9.21
CA SER A 127 7.63 -10.62 10.10
C SER A 127 6.75 -10.26 11.31
N PRO A 128 7.29 -10.20 12.53
CA PRO A 128 6.57 -9.65 13.68
C PRO A 128 6.10 -8.21 13.45
N ALA A 129 6.76 -7.44 12.57
CA ALA A 129 6.37 -6.08 12.20
C ALA A 129 5.15 -6.03 11.25
N TYR A 130 4.80 -7.14 10.59
CA TYR A 130 3.60 -7.27 9.75
C TYR A 130 2.32 -7.46 10.59
N LEU A 131 2.47 -7.77 11.88
CA LEU A 131 1.36 -8.11 12.76
C LEU A 131 1.04 -6.96 13.71
N PRO A 132 -0.26 -6.71 14.00
CA PRO A 132 -0.62 -5.80 15.08
C PRO A 132 -0.07 -6.32 16.40
N LYS A 133 0.11 -5.42 17.39
CA LYS A 133 0.57 -5.81 18.72
C LYS A 133 -0.38 -6.85 19.34
N GLY A 134 0.18 -8.04 19.64
CA GLY A 134 -0.60 -9.19 20.13
C GLY A 134 -0.89 -10.25 19.05
N GLY A 135 -0.54 -9.97 17.80
CA GLY A 135 -0.80 -10.84 16.65
C GLY A 135 -2.25 -10.80 16.18
N TRP A 136 -2.52 -11.44 15.05
CA TRP A 136 -3.87 -11.82 14.69
C TRP A 136 -4.31 -13.08 15.45
N SER A 137 -5.61 -13.29 15.61
CA SER A 137 -6.14 -14.54 16.17
C SER A 137 -5.66 -15.75 15.35
N LYS A 138 -5.14 -16.78 16.03
CA LYS A 138 -4.58 -18.00 15.40
C LYS A 138 -5.65 -18.90 14.77
N GLU A 139 -6.88 -18.82 15.27
CA GLU A 139 -7.98 -19.71 14.86
C GLU A 139 -8.74 -19.12 13.67
N ASN A 140 -8.89 -17.80 13.63
CA ASN A 140 -9.24 -17.05 12.44
C ASN A 140 -8.89 -15.56 12.69
N PRO A 141 -7.97 -14.95 11.91
CA PRO A 141 -7.52 -13.58 12.11
C PRO A 141 -8.63 -12.53 11.92
N TYR A 142 -9.74 -12.94 11.29
CA TYR A 142 -10.97 -12.16 11.08
C TYR A 142 -12.12 -12.61 12.01
N GLU A 143 -11.89 -13.56 12.92
CA GLU A 143 -12.89 -13.95 13.91
C GLU A 143 -12.94 -12.87 14.98
N GLU A 144 -13.83 -11.92 14.76
CA GLU A 144 -14.14 -10.94 15.78
C GLU A 144 -14.91 -11.64 16.91
N ASN A 145 -14.54 -11.36 18.15
CA ASN A 145 -15.40 -11.68 19.27
C ASN A 145 -16.59 -10.70 19.26
N LEU A 146 -17.58 -11.03 18.42
CA LEU A 146 -18.80 -10.24 18.23
C LEU A 146 -19.75 -10.30 19.43
N SER A 147 -19.44 -11.09 20.48
CA SER A 147 -20.33 -11.24 21.66
C SER A 147 -20.56 -9.92 22.40
N ALA A 148 -19.65 -8.95 22.24
CA ALA A 148 -19.75 -7.62 22.81
C ALA A 148 -20.47 -6.60 21.88
N LEU A 149 -20.83 -6.98 20.66
CA LEU A 149 -21.57 -6.12 19.73
C LEU A 149 -23.08 -6.42 19.84
N ALA A 150 -23.89 -5.41 19.54
CA ALA A 150 -25.33 -5.61 19.41
C ALA A 150 -25.63 -6.57 18.25
N ALA A 151 -26.75 -7.28 18.33
CA ALA A 151 -27.19 -8.16 17.25
C ALA A 151 -27.36 -7.35 15.96
N PHE A 152 -26.62 -7.75 14.92
CA PHE A 152 -26.69 -7.19 13.57
C PHE A 152 -27.20 -8.29 12.65
N ASN A 153 -28.52 -8.30 12.38
CA ASN A 153 -29.18 -9.42 11.71
C ASN A 153 -29.44 -9.12 10.22
N HIS A 154 -29.59 -7.84 9.88
CA HIS A 154 -29.88 -7.39 8.53
C HIS A 154 -29.01 -6.19 8.15
N TYR A 155 -28.71 -6.05 6.85
CA TYR A 155 -27.96 -4.89 6.34
C TYR A 155 -28.68 -3.55 6.61
N THR A 156 -29.99 -3.56 6.87
CA THR A 156 -30.78 -2.39 7.27
C THR A 156 -30.55 -1.95 8.71
N ASP A 157 -29.90 -2.78 9.53
CA ASP A 157 -29.50 -2.42 10.90
C ASP A 157 -28.26 -1.50 10.90
N ALA A 158 -27.67 -1.25 9.72
CA ALA A 158 -26.44 -0.50 9.58
C ALA A 158 -26.66 1.00 9.83
N ILE A 159 -25.94 1.49 10.83
CA ILE A 159 -25.67 2.91 11.07
C ILE A 159 -24.23 3.15 10.65
N ILE A 160 -24.05 3.75 9.47
CA ILE A 160 -22.75 4.03 8.86
C ILE A 160 -22.32 5.45 9.21
N TYR A 161 -21.09 5.60 9.70
CA TYR A 161 -20.46 6.89 9.95
C TYR A 161 -19.27 7.05 9.02
N GLU A 162 -19.38 7.98 8.06
CA GLU A 162 -18.31 8.32 7.12
C GLU A 162 -17.32 9.29 7.78
N VAL A 163 -16.02 8.99 7.69
CA VAL A 163 -14.99 9.82 8.32
C VAL A 163 -13.63 9.68 7.64
N SER A 164 -12.89 10.79 7.53
CA SER A 164 -11.47 10.78 7.15
C SER A 164 -10.60 10.44 8.36
N VAL A 165 -9.59 9.56 8.14
CA VAL A 165 -8.59 9.23 9.17
C VAL A 165 -7.91 10.49 9.69
N ARG A 166 -7.58 11.41 8.77
CA ARG A 166 -6.94 12.70 9.06
C ARG A 166 -7.87 13.59 9.88
N ASP A 167 -9.08 13.85 9.39
CA ASP A 167 -10.01 14.82 9.99
C ASP A 167 -10.35 14.48 11.43
N PHE A 168 -10.49 13.20 11.73
CA PHE A 168 -10.98 12.75 13.03
C PHE A 168 -10.05 13.15 14.18
N THR A 169 -8.75 13.36 13.91
CA THR A 169 -7.76 13.56 14.97
C THR A 169 -6.66 14.58 14.68
N ILE A 170 -6.60 15.22 13.50
CA ILE A 170 -5.51 16.16 13.16
C ILE A 170 -5.60 17.50 13.91
N ALA A 171 -6.80 17.89 14.34
CA ALA A 171 -7.02 19.17 15.01
C ALA A 171 -6.23 19.25 16.34
N PRO A 172 -5.64 20.42 16.70
CA PRO A 172 -4.84 20.56 17.92
C PRO A 172 -5.58 20.25 19.23
N ASP A 173 -6.91 20.37 19.22
CA ASP A 173 -7.84 20.16 20.33
C ASP A 173 -8.52 18.78 20.28
N ALA A 174 -8.05 17.85 19.43
CA ALA A 174 -8.58 16.50 19.33
C ALA A 174 -8.38 15.64 20.59
N ASP A 175 -7.90 16.16 21.72
CA ASP A 175 -7.80 15.47 23.03
C ASP A 175 -7.17 14.06 22.95
N LEU A 176 -6.01 13.97 22.30
CA LEU A 176 -5.24 12.73 22.18
C LEU A 176 -4.32 12.56 23.40
N ASP A 177 -4.14 11.31 23.85
CA ASP A 177 -3.08 10.97 24.78
C ASP A 177 -1.75 10.91 24.03
N LYS A 178 -1.11 12.08 23.93
CA LYS A 178 0.16 12.26 23.22
C LYS A 178 1.32 11.45 23.81
N LYS A 179 1.23 11.00 25.07
CA LYS A 179 2.30 10.21 25.70
C LYS A 179 2.31 8.76 25.24
N ASN A 180 1.13 8.23 24.93
CA ASN A 180 0.93 6.84 24.50
C ASN A 180 0.60 6.73 23.00
N LEU A 181 0.68 7.82 22.25
CA LEU A 181 0.45 7.82 20.81
C LEU A 181 1.72 7.35 20.07
N LEU A 182 1.60 6.23 19.37
CA LEU A 182 2.57 5.83 18.36
C LEU A 182 2.22 6.51 17.02
N GLY A 183 3.06 7.44 16.57
CA GLY A 183 2.81 8.26 15.38
C GLY A 183 2.36 9.68 15.72
N HIS A 184 1.45 10.24 14.92
CA HIS A 184 1.06 11.66 15.01
C HIS A 184 -0.46 11.85 14.94
N PRO A 185 -1.00 13.03 15.31
CA PRO A 185 -2.40 13.37 15.05
C PRO A 185 -2.75 13.16 13.56
N GLY A 186 -3.96 12.68 13.27
CA GLY A 186 -4.39 12.35 11.91
C GLY A 186 -3.81 11.06 11.32
N SER A 187 -3.23 10.18 12.15
CA SER A 187 -2.75 8.84 11.77
C SER A 187 -3.73 7.73 12.18
N TYR A 188 -3.52 6.50 11.69
CA TYR A 188 -4.33 5.33 12.08
C TYR A 188 -4.34 5.11 13.60
N ASN A 189 -3.18 5.19 14.26
CA ASN A 189 -3.07 4.99 15.70
C ASN A 189 -3.74 6.12 16.50
N ALA A 190 -3.74 7.36 15.98
CA ALA A 190 -4.49 8.45 16.58
C ALA A 190 -6.00 8.19 16.48
N PHE A 191 -6.47 7.72 15.32
CA PHE A 191 -7.87 7.34 15.10
C PHE A 191 -8.35 6.29 16.11
N VAL A 192 -7.53 5.27 16.38
CA VAL A 192 -7.83 4.20 17.35
C VAL A 192 -8.13 4.75 18.75
N GLN A 193 -7.42 5.78 19.22
CA GLN A 193 -7.68 6.40 20.53
C GLN A 193 -9.10 7.00 20.65
N LYS A 194 -9.75 7.29 19.52
CA LYS A 194 -11.08 7.90 19.46
C LYS A 194 -12.20 6.91 19.13
N LEU A 195 -11.90 5.63 18.90
CA LEU A 195 -12.93 4.59 18.78
C LEU A 195 -13.90 4.50 19.98
N PRO A 196 -13.49 4.72 21.25
CA PRO A 196 -14.44 4.74 22.37
C PRO A 196 -15.56 5.79 22.22
N TYR A 197 -15.29 6.92 21.56
CA TYR A 197 -16.29 7.94 21.27
C TYR A 197 -17.33 7.42 20.27
N LEU A 198 -16.89 6.83 19.15
CA LEU A 198 -17.78 6.26 18.13
C LEU A 198 -18.59 5.08 18.69
N LYS A 199 -17.97 4.25 19.54
CA LYS A 199 -18.66 3.17 20.28
C LYS A 199 -19.78 3.72 21.15
N LYS A 200 -19.54 4.82 21.88
CA LYS A 200 -20.55 5.47 22.73
C LYS A 200 -21.73 6.05 21.91
N MET A 201 -21.47 6.49 20.68
CA MET A 201 -22.53 6.95 19.77
C MET A 201 -23.44 5.83 19.27
N GLY A 202 -23.04 4.56 19.40
CA GLY A 202 -23.81 3.41 18.91
C GLY A 202 -23.69 3.21 17.40
N ILE A 203 -22.63 3.72 16.78
CA ILE A 203 -22.32 3.47 15.36
C ILE A 203 -22.01 1.98 15.18
N THR A 204 -22.47 1.42 14.07
CA THR A 204 -22.23 0.00 13.73
C THR A 204 -21.08 -0.18 12.75
N HIS A 205 -20.93 0.75 11.79
CA HIS A 205 -19.95 0.69 10.72
C HIS A 205 -19.25 2.03 10.59
N ILE A 206 -17.92 2.00 10.58
CA ILE A 206 -17.10 3.16 10.24
C ILE A 206 -16.73 3.01 8.77
N GLN A 207 -17.20 3.93 7.94
CA GLN A 207 -16.76 4.03 6.55
C GLN A 207 -15.61 5.04 6.51
N LEU A 208 -14.40 4.55 6.25
CA LEU A 208 -13.26 5.42 6.06
C LEU A 208 -13.29 6.00 4.63
N LEU A 209 -12.97 7.29 4.50
CA LEU A 209 -12.50 7.84 3.22
C LEU A 209 -11.26 7.06 2.73
N PRO A 210 -10.87 7.19 1.44
CA PRO A 210 -9.76 6.42 0.87
C PRO A 210 -8.54 6.25 1.78
N VAL A 211 -8.21 4.99 2.10
CA VAL A 211 -7.04 4.58 2.90
C VAL A 211 -6.03 3.77 2.11
N LEU A 212 -6.31 3.51 0.83
CA LEU A 212 -5.33 2.99 -0.12
C LEU A 212 -4.54 4.18 -0.67
N ASN A 213 -3.28 3.94 -1.03
CA ASN A 213 -2.36 5.00 -1.39
C ASN A 213 -2.86 5.84 -2.57
N PHE A 214 -2.77 7.16 -2.41
CA PHE A 214 -3.21 8.15 -3.39
C PHE A 214 -2.07 9.11 -3.77
N TYR A 215 -2.19 9.75 -4.94
CA TYR A 215 -1.04 10.37 -5.62
C TYR A 215 -0.75 11.81 -5.17
N ASN A 216 -1.78 12.61 -4.93
CA ASN A 216 -1.64 14.06 -4.72
C ASN A 216 -1.56 14.40 -3.24
N ASN A 217 -0.47 14.00 -2.60
CA ASN A 217 -0.07 14.47 -1.27
C ASN A 217 1.46 14.32 -1.09
N ASP A 218 1.97 14.90 -0.01
CA ASP A 218 3.28 14.61 0.53
C ASP A 218 3.12 13.87 1.85
N GLU A 219 3.41 12.55 1.82
CA GLU A 219 3.27 11.67 2.98
C GLU A 219 4.17 12.12 4.16
N THR A 220 5.19 12.96 3.91
CA THR A 220 6.11 13.43 4.96
C THR A 220 5.66 14.72 5.65
N LYS A 221 4.62 15.40 5.14
CA LYS A 221 4.05 16.61 5.75
C LYS A 221 2.95 16.25 6.74
N LEU A 222 3.36 15.96 7.97
CA LEU A 222 2.50 15.38 9.01
C LEU A 222 1.77 16.41 9.88
N ASP A 223 2.18 17.67 9.83
CA ASP A 223 1.64 18.75 10.68
C ASP A 223 0.21 19.17 10.30
N PHE A 224 -0.51 19.75 11.27
CA PHE A 224 -1.80 20.39 11.01
C PHE A 224 -1.61 21.67 10.19
N GLU A 225 -2.23 21.71 9.00
CA GLU A 225 -2.21 22.87 8.13
C GLU A 225 -3.14 23.96 8.67
N LYS A 226 -2.54 25.07 9.12
CA LYS A 226 -3.28 26.25 9.62
C LYS A 226 -3.81 27.16 8.51
N SER A 227 -3.42 26.88 7.27
CA SER A 227 -3.85 27.65 6.10
C SER A 227 -5.37 27.60 5.96
N THR A 228 -6.00 28.75 5.71
CA THR A 228 -7.42 28.81 5.34
C THR A 228 -7.64 28.75 3.83
N ALA A 229 -6.57 28.53 3.05
CA ALA A 229 -6.68 28.36 1.61
C ALA A 229 -7.50 27.12 1.28
N LEU A 230 -8.30 27.19 0.20
CA LEU A 230 -9.09 26.05 -0.30
C LEU A 230 -8.35 25.27 -1.40
N TYR A 231 -7.09 25.61 -1.67
CA TYR A 231 -6.26 25.04 -2.73
C TYR A 231 -4.80 25.05 -2.29
N ASN A 232 -3.97 24.24 -2.95
CA ASN A 232 -2.53 24.10 -2.66
C ASN A 232 -2.22 23.72 -1.19
N ASN A 233 -3.10 22.93 -0.57
CA ASN A 233 -2.82 22.28 0.71
C ASN A 233 -2.26 20.88 0.46
N ASN A 234 -1.59 20.32 1.46
CA ASN A 234 -1.22 18.91 1.44
C ASN A 234 -2.44 18.01 1.64
N TYR A 235 -3.46 18.52 2.33
CA TYR A 235 -4.70 17.81 2.57
C TYR A 235 -5.37 17.34 1.29
N ASN A 236 -5.71 16.06 1.26
CA ASN A 236 -6.43 15.40 0.20
C ASN A 236 -7.42 14.39 0.79
N TRP A 237 -8.59 14.26 0.16
CA TRP A 237 -9.55 13.20 0.46
C TRP A 237 -9.13 11.83 -0.05
N GLY A 238 -8.19 11.76 -1.00
CA GLY A 238 -7.60 10.53 -1.52
C GLY A 238 -8.34 9.90 -2.70
N TYR A 239 -9.19 10.65 -3.40
CA TYR A 239 -9.92 10.19 -4.60
C TYR A 239 -9.08 10.26 -5.88
N ASP A 240 -7.81 9.94 -5.76
CA ASP A 240 -6.79 10.00 -6.81
C ASP A 240 -5.83 8.81 -6.65
N PRO A 241 -6.33 7.59 -6.92
CA PRO A 241 -5.63 6.37 -6.55
C PRO A 241 -4.26 6.25 -7.21
N HIS A 242 -3.27 5.87 -6.41
CA HIS A 242 -1.91 5.59 -6.87
C HIS A 242 -1.61 4.08 -6.80
N ASN A 243 -1.99 3.41 -5.70
CA ASN A 243 -1.89 1.95 -5.58
C ASN A 243 -3.11 1.37 -4.86
N TYR A 244 -3.60 0.20 -5.31
CA TYR A 244 -4.83 -0.42 -4.79
C TYR A 244 -4.59 -1.50 -3.72
N PHE A 245 -3.33 -1.79 -3.38
CA PHE A 245 -2.96 -2.78 -2.36
C PHE A 245 -2.15 -2.17 -1.22
N THR A 246 -1.49 -1.05 -1.47
CA THR A 246 -0.70 -0.33 -0.46
C THR A 246 -1.59 0.58 0.39
N PRO A 247 -1.59 0.46 1.73
CA PRO A 247 -2.19 1.47 2.60
C PRO A 247 -1.52 2.85 2.45
N GLU A 248 -2.26 3.91 2.72
CA GLU A 248 -1.78 5.29 2.64
C GLU A 248 -0.72 5.57 3.72
N GLY A 249 0.46 6.05 3.31
CA GLY A 249 1.58 6.34 4.21
C GLY A 249 1.41 7.62 5.00
N TRP A 250 0.63 8.60 4.51
CA TRP A 250 0.33 9.83 5.25
C TRP A 250 -0.44 9.59 6.56
N TYR A 251 -1.05 8.41 6.70
CA TYR A 251 -1.74 7.97 7.91
C TYR A 251 -0.93 6.99 8.76
N ALA A 252 0.25 6.56 8.30
CA ALA A 252 1.15 5.67 9.04
C ALA A 252 1.78 6.37 10.26
N SER A 253 2.35 5.60 11.20
CA SER A 253 3.13 6.21 12.28
C SER A 253 4.47 6.79 11.81
N ASP A 254 5.06 6.17 10.80
CA ASP A 254 6.24 6.63 10.07
C ASP A 254 6.08 6.24 8.60
N PRO A 255 5.95 7.20 7.65
CA PRO A 255 5.79 6.88 6.23
C PRO A 255 7.05 6.25 5.60
N HIS A 256 8.23 6.40 6.23
CA HIS A 256 9.49 5.86 5.72
C HIS A 256 9.70 4.39 6.04
N ASP A 257 9.06 3.86 7.07
CA ASP A 257 9.05 2.44 7.38
C ASP A 257 7.86 1.78 6.66
N PRO A 258 8.12 0.88 5.68
CA PRO A 258 7.05 0.26 4.91
C PRO A 258 6.17 -0.69 5.75
N TYR A 259 6.57 -1.07 6.97
CA TYR A 259 5.71 -1.82 7.89
C TYR A 259 4.75 -0.93 8.67
N CYS A 260 5.09 0.32 8.96
CA CYS A 260 4.27 1.20 9.82
C CYS A 260 2.89 1.56 9.24
N ARG A 261 2.66 1.29 7.95
CA ARG A 261 1.38 1.51 7.25
C ARG A 261 0.49 0.26 7.18
N ILE A 262 1.03 -0.92 7.49
CA ILE A 262 0.34 -2.23 7.47
C ILE A 262 -0.24 -2.51 8.86
#